data_AF-A0A6A5AE55-F1
#
_entry.id   AF-A0A6A5AE55-F1
#
_cell.length_a   1.000
_cell.length_b   1.000
_cell.length_c   1.000
_cell.angle_alpha   90.00
_cell.angle_beta   90.00
_cell.angle_gamma   90.00
#
_symmetry.space_group_name_H-M   'P 1'
#
loop_
_entity.id
_entity.type
_entity.pdbx_description
1 polymer ?
#
loop_
_entity_poly.entity_id
_entity_poly.type
_entity_poly.pdbx_seq_one_letter_code
_entity_poly.pdbx_strand_id
1 'polypeptide(L)'
;MGAMDVLKKWDFYKKIPEDLTVSTLPGVSLSIIGCAIMFILFVLEFNAYLTVAHDYQIVMDEGLDEMLRINFNITVPDLRCEFASLDVSDQTGTRKHNMTTDIYKIRIDSKRRILGMSAEQQPKPQFGDDAEYGDLPESDAVVTILTPDTFESFLKQHHYVAVDFFAPWCIWCQRLEPVFVRTAKSLPSLHYGQRMRVASVDCQQYG
;
A
#
# COMPACT_ATOMS: atom_id res chain seq x y z
N MET A 1 -29.05 24.00 60.25
CA MET A 1 -27.79 23.22 60.32
C MET A 1 -26.94 23.69 59.17
N GLY A 2 -25.94 24.52 59.46
CA GLY A 2 -25.24 25.32 58.44
C GLY A 2 -24.18 24.52 57.70
N ALA A 3 -23.97 24.81 56.42
CA ALA A 3 -22.93 24.21 55.57
C ALA A 3 -21.51 24.28 56.21
N MET A 4 -21.28 25.25 57.09
CA MET A 4 -20.04 25.41 57.85
C MET A 4 -19.76 24.23 58.80
N ASP A 5 -20.79 23.55 59.32
CA ASP A 5 -20.62 22.37 60.18
C ASP A 5 -20.25 21.11 59.38
N VAL A 6 -20.67 21.03 58.11
CA VAL A 6 -20.33 19.92 57.20
C VAL A 6 -18.90 20.07 56.71
N LEU A 7 -18.47 21.30 56.40
CA LEU A 7 -17.09 21.60 56.02
C LEU A 7 -16.10 21.34 57.15
N LYS A 8 -16.49 21.59 58.41
CA LYS A 8 -15.66 21.28 59.59
C LYS A 8 -15.41 19.78 59.79
N LYS A 9 -16.24 18.92 59.21
CA LYS A 9 -16.09 17.46 59.27
C LYS A 9 -15.04 16.91 58.30
N TRP A 10 -14.61 17.72 57.33
CA TRP A 10 -13.56 17.38 56.36
C TRP A 10 -12.18 17.90 56.75
N ASP A 11 -12.04 18.42 57.99
CA ASP A 11 -10.75 18.86 58.50
C ASP A 11 -9.92 17.64 58.96
N PHE A 12 -9.20 17.05 58.00
CA PHE A 12 -8.35 15.86 58.20
C PHE A 12 -7.16 16.12 59.16
N TYR A 13 -6.87 17.38 59.50
CA TYR A 13 -5.74 17.73 60.38
C TYR A 13 -6.21 18.62 61.54
N LYS A 14 -6.44 17.99 62.69
CA LYS A 14 -6.81 18.69 63.94
C LYS A 14 -5.68 19.65 64.35
N LYS A 15 -5.99 20.95 64.44
CA LYS A 15 -5.03 22.02 64.78
C LYS A 15 -4.28 21.70 66.08
N ILE A 16 -2.95 21.66 66.01
CA ILE A 16 -2.04 21.43 67.15
C ILE A 16 -2.03 22.72 68.01
N PRO A 17 -2.01 22.63 69.35
CA PRO A 17 -1.97 23.82 70.20
C PRO A 17 -0.72 24.67 69.91
N GLU A 18 -0.92 26.00 69.81
CA GLU A 18 0.08 26.96 69.30
C GLU A 18 1.34 27.07 70.19
N ASP A 19 1.28 26.57 71.43
CA ASP A 19 2.39 26.58 72.41
C ASP A 19 3.55 25.63 72.06
N LEU A 20 3.35 24.68 71.14
CA LEU A 20 4.37 23.72 70.71
C LEU A 20 4.94 24.01 69.31
N THR A 21 4.46 25.06 68.64
CA THR A 21 4.85 25.40 67.27
C THR A 21 5.46 26.80 67.22
N VAL A 22 6.78 26.90 67.05
CA VAL A 22 7.46 28.18 66.85
C VAL A 22 7.60 28.44 65.35
N SER A 23 6.88 29.43 64.83
CA SER A 23 7.02 29.86 63.43
C SER A 23 8.37 30.55 63.24
N THR A 24 9.31 29.87 62.60
CA THR A 24 10.61 30.47 62.24
C THR A 24 10.46 31.21 60.90
N LEU A 25 10.88 32.49 60.85
CA LEU A 25 10.93 33.28 59.62
C LEU A 25 11.60 32.55 58.43
N PRO A 26 12.75 31.84 58.60
CA PRO A 26 13.34 31.07 57.51
C PRO A 26 12.54 29.81 57.12
N GLY A 27 11.79 29.21 58.06
CA GLY A 27 10.90 28.10 57.75
C GLY A 27 9.74 28.54 56.87
N VAL A 28 9.14 29.69 57.19
CA VAL A 28 8.06 30.30 56.40
C VAL A 28 8.54 30.67 54.99
N SER A 29 9.75 31.24 54.85
CA SER A 29 10.28 31.59 53.53
C SER A 29 10.52 30.36 52.65
N LEU A 30 11.08 29.29 53.22
CA LEU A 30 11.28 28.02 52.51
C LEU A 30 9.96 27.38 52.08
N SER A 31 8.94 27.40 52.94
CA SER A 31 7.61 26.89 52.60
C SER A 31 6.95 27.69 51.48
N ILE A 32 7.04 29.03 51.50
CA ILE A 32 6.48 29.88 50.44
C ILE A 32 7.19 29.63 49.11
N ILE A 33 8.51 29.53 49.11
CA ILE A 33 9.30 29.23 47.90
C ILE A 33 8.93 27.85 47.36
N GLY A 34 8.82 26.83 48.24
CA GLY A 34 8.40 25.49 47.85
C GLY A 34 7.00 25.47 47.23
N CYS A 35 6.02 26.13 47.85
CA CYS A 35 4.66 26.25 47.31
C CYS A 35 4.64 26.99 45.96
N ALA A 36 5.44 28.05 45.80
CA ALA A 36 5.54 28.79 44.55
C ALA A 36 6.13 27.93 43.42
N ILE A 37 7.20 27.19 43.68
CA ILE A 37 7.81 26.27 42.71
C ILE A 37 6.81 25.18 42.32
N MET A 38 6.14 24.57 43.28
CA MET A 38 5.11 23.54 43.02
C MET A 38 3.96 24.08 42.17
N PHE A 39 3.51 25.31 42.43
CA PHE A 39 2.46 25.96 41.64
C PHE A 39 2.93 26.27 40.21
N ILE A 40 4.16 26.76 40.04
CA ILE A 40 4.73 27.02 38.72
C ILE A 40 4.84 25.73 37.90
N LEU A 41 5.37 24.65 38.49
CA LEU A 41 5.48 23.35 37.82
C LEU A 41 4.10 22.82 37.42
N PHE A 42 3.11 22.94 38.30
CA PHE A 42 1.74 22.54 37.99
C PHE A 42 1.18 23.30 36.78
N VAL A 43 1.36 24.62 36.71
CA VAL A 43 0.89 25.44 35.58
C VAL A 43 1.61 25.07 34.28
N LEU A 44 2.91 24.79 34.34
CA LEU A 44 3.68 24.38 33.15
C LEU A 44 3.24 23.01 32.62
N GLU A 45 3.14 22.01 33.49
CA GLU A 45 2.67 20.67 33.13
C GLU A 45 1.21 20.69 32.66
N PHE A 46 0.35 21.48 33.31
CA PHE A 46 -1.04 21.62 32.90
C PHE A 46 -1.16 22.26 31.52
N ASN A 47 -0.37 23.29 31.23
CA ASN A 47 -0.32 23.86 29.89
C ASN A 47 0.20 22.86 28.86
N ALA A 48 1.26 22.10 29.17
CA ALA A 48 1.77 21.05 28.30
C ALA A 48 0.73 19.94 28.05
N TYR A 49 -0.02 19.55 29.08
CA TYR A 49 -1.13 18.60 28.96
C TYR A 49 -2.27 19.14 28.09
N LEU A 50 -2.56 20.44 28.18
CA LEU A 50 -3.54 21.10 27.32
C LEU A 50 -3.04 21.32 25.89
N THR A 51 -1.74 21.22 25.62
CA THR A 51 -1.24 21.22 24.24
C THR A 51 -1.58 19.90 23.56
N VAL A 52 -2.31 19.98 22.45
CA VAL A 52 -2.68 18.81 21.65
C VAL A 52 -1.43 18.28 20.94
N ALA A 53 -0.94 17.13 21.38
CA ALA A 53 0.06 16.36 20.64
C ALA A 53 -0.66 15.49 19.60
N HIS A 54 -0.39 15.72 18.32
CA HIS A 54 -0.89 14.88 17.25
C HIS A 54 0.02 13.66 17.10
N ASP A 55 -0.45 12.48 17.54
CA ASP A 55 0.17 11.21 17.22
C ASP A 55 -0.47 10.64 15.96
N TYR A 56 0.31 10.50 14.88
CA TYR A 56 -0.16 9.96 13.62
C TYR A 56 0.16 8.46 13.59
N GLN A 57 -0.69 7.65 14.22
CA GLN A 57 -0.59 6.20 14.07
C GLN A 57 -1.38 5.76 12.84
N ILE A 58 -0.66 5.23 11.86
CA ILE A 58 -1.25 4.54 10.72
C ILE A 58 -1.58 3.13 11.22
N VAL A 59 -2.82 2.92 11.63
CA VAL A 59 -3.35 1.59 11.91
C VAL A 59 -3.80 1.00 10.57
N MET A 60 -3.14 -0.07 10.15
CA MET A 60 -3.63 -0.88 9.04
C MET A 60 -4.76 -1.75 9.61
N ASP A 61 -5.97 -1.64 9.06
CA ASP A 61 -7.08 -2.52 9.42
C ASP A 61 -6.66 -3.97 9.18
N GLU A 62 -6.62 -4.79 10.23
CA GLU A 62 -6.35 -6.24 10.19
C GLU A 62 -7.57 -7.03 9.66
N GLY A 63 -8.37 -6.42 8.79
CA GLY A 63 -9.36 -7.11 7.97
C GLY A 63 -8.61 -7.89 6.90
N LEU A 64 -8.07 -9.05 7.28
CA LEU A 64 -7.43 -9.99 6.37
C LEU A 64 -8.37 -10.27 5.18
N ASP A 65 -7.90 -9.89 4.00
CA ASP A 65 -8.37 -10.35 2.68
C ASP A 65 -9.73 -9.85 2.14
N GLU A 66 -10.39 -8.88 2.78
CA GLU A 66 -11.58 -8.29 2.15
C GLU A 66 -11.21 -7.22 1.12
N MET A 67 -11.49 -7.50 -0.16
CA MET A 67 -11.37 -6.51 -1.22
C MET A 67 -12.31 -5.33 -0.97
N LEU A 68 -11.77 -4.10 -0.91
CA LEU A 68 -12.58 -2.88 -0.83
C LEU A 68 -13.50 -2.78 -2.04
N ARG A 69 -14.82 -2.81 -1.81
CA ARG A 69 -15.82 -2.66 -2.88
C ARG A 69 -15.98 -1.20 -3.29
N ILE A 70 -15.42 -0.83 -4.43
CA ILE A 70 -15.55 0.51 -5.02
C ILE A 70 -16.68 0.50 -6.05
N ASN A 71 -17.76 1.23 -5.77
CA ASN A 71 -18.83 1.49 -6.75
C ASN A 71 -18.70 2.93 -7.24
N PHE A 72 -18.51 3.14 -8.55
CA PHE A 72 -18.41 4.48 -9.13
C PHE A 72 -19.22 4.59 -10.43
N ASN A 73 -19.71 5.79 -10.73
CA ASN A 73 -20.42 6.11 -11.97
C ASN A 73 -19.82 7.40 -12.56
N ILE A 74 -18.99 7.25 -13.58
CA ILE A 74 -18.28 8.35 -14.23
C ILE A 74 -18.77 8.46 -15.68
N THR A 75 -19.10 9.67 -16.12
CA THR A 75 -19.53 9.96 -17.49
C THR A 75 -18.46 10.77 -18.21
N VAL A 76 -17.97 10.26 -19.35
CA VAL A 76 -16.95 10.93 -20.17
C VAL A 76 -17.55 11.19 -21.56
N PRO A 77 -18.07 12.40 -21.86
CA PRO A 77 -18.85 12.66 -23.07
C PRO A 77 -18.03 12.64 -24.36
N ASP A 78 -16.75 13.01 -24.28
CA ASP A 78 -15.86 13.12 -25.45
C ASP A 78 -14.90 11.93 -25.61
N LEU A 79 -15.12 10.84 -24.87
CA LEU A 79 -14.30 9.61 -24.95
C LEU A 79 -15.16 8.42 -25.39
N ARG A 80 -14.69 7.70 -26.41
CA ARG A 80 -15.33 6.44 -26.83
C ARG A 80 -15.07 5.34 -25.81
N CYS A 81 -16.09 4.51 -25.55
CA CYS A 81 -16.00 3.41 -24.58
C CYS A 81 -14.84 2.42 -24.85
N GLU A 82 -14.48 2.20 -26.12
CA GLU A 82 -13.37 1.31 -26.53
C GLU A 82 -12.04 1.72 -25.90
N PHE A 83 -11.76 3.02 -25.80
CA PHE A 83 -10.51 3.55 -25.26
C PHE A 83 -10.54 3.85 -23.76
N ALA A 84 -11.71 3.74 -23.12
CA ALA A 84 -11.83 3.96 -21.68
C ALA A 84 -11.25 2.76 -20.92
N SER A 85 -10.17 2.96 -20.17
CA SER A 85 -9.61 1.97 -19.23
C SER A 85 -9.76 2.46 -17.79
N LEU A 86 -9.77 1.52 -16.84
CA LEU A 86 -9.70 1.81 -15.40
C LEU A 86 -8.45 1.16 -14.84
N ASP A 87 -7.59 1.98 -14.24
CA ASP A 87 -6.42 1.54 -13.48
C ASP A 87 -6.61 1.93 -12.01
N VAL A 88 -6.31 1.01 -11.09
CA VAL A 88 -6.39 1.26 -9.65
C VAL A 88 -5.00 1.12 -9.05
N SER A 89 -4.52 2.19 -8.42
CA SER A 89 -3.22 2.23 -7.72
C SER A 89 -3.41 2.67 -6.28
N ASP A 90 -2.90 1.88 -5.34
CA ASP A 90 -2.85 2.21 -3.92
C ASP A 90 -1.50 2.86 -3.53
N GLN A 91 -1.49 3.68 -2.47
CA GLN A 91 -0.27 4.30 -1.92
C GLN A 91 0.77 3.28 -1.46
N THR A 92 0.34 2.05 -1.16
CA THR A 92 1.19 0.89 -0.88
C THR A 92 1.97 0.37 -2.11
N GLY A 93 1.75 0.96 -3.29
CA GLY A 93 2.46 0.62 -4.52
C GLY A 93 1.83 -0.53 -5.31
N THR A 94 0.70 -1.07 -4.85
CA THR A 94 -0.03 -2.11 -5.57
C THR A 94 -0.77 -1.49 -6.74
N ARG A 95 -0.38 -1.81 -7.97
CA ARG A 95 -1.04 -1.36 -9.21
C ARG A 95 -1.78 -2.52 -9.85
N LYS A 96 -3.12 -2.47 -9.86
CA LYS A 96 -3.94 -3.37 -10.66
C LYS A 96 -4.26 -2.70 -11.99
N HIS A 97 -3.58 -3.14 -13.03
CA HIS A 97 -3.85 -2.75 -14.41
C HIS A 97 -4.95 -3.63 -15.01
N ASN A 98 -5.81 -3.05 -15.86
CA ASN A 98 -6.86 -3.79 -16.60
C ASN A 98 -7.83 -4.59 -15.71
N MET A 99 -8.27 -4.01 -14.59
CA MET A 99 -9.29 -4.63 -13.73
C MET A 99 -10.63 -4.68 -14.49
N THR A 100 -10.91 -5.80 -15.15
CA THR A 100 -12.05 -5.95 -16.11
C THR A 100 -13.27 -6.63 -15.46
N THR A 101 -13.21 -6.94 -14.17
CA THR A 101 -14.31 -7.62 -13.47
C THR A 101 -15.32 -6.56 -13.02
N ASP A 102 -16.58 -6.71 -13.42
CA ASP A 102 -17.74 -5.88 -13.06
C ASP A 102 -17.76 -4.40 -13.54
N ILE A 103 -16.97 -4.04 -14.56
CA ILE A 103 -17.06 -2.71 -15.19
C ILE A 103 -17.99 -2.75 -16.41
N TYR A 104 -19.12 -2.06 -16.32
CA TYR A 104 -20.07 -1.91 -17.42
C TYR A 104 -19.82 -0.58 -18.15
N LYS A 105 -19.41 -0.67 -19.43
CA LYS A 105 -19.27 0.51 -20.29
C LYS A 105 -20.58 0.78 -21.01
N ILE A 106 -21.18 1.93 -20.72
CA ILE A 106 -22.48 2.32 -21.29
C ILE A 106 -22.24 3.49 -22.26
N ARG A 107 -22.73 3.35 -23.50
CA ARG A 107 -22.66 4.43 -24.49
C ARG A 107 -23.71 5.48 -24.19
N ILE A 108 -23.34 6.74 -24.28
CA ILE A 108 -24.20 7.88 -23.95
C ILE A 108 -24.21 8.86 -25.14
N ASP A 109 -25.40 9.36 -25.49
CA ASP A 109 -25.61 10.39 -26.50
C ASP A 109 -25.23 11.79 -25.96
N SER A 110 -25.00 12.77 -26.83
CA SER A 110 -24.76 14.19 -26.47
C SER A 110 -25.84 14.75 -25.54
N LYS A 111 -27.07 14.21 -25.61
CA LYS A 111 -28.20 14.53 -24.73
C LYS A 111 -28.23 13.72 -23.42
N ARG A 112 -27.14 13.09 -23.03
CA ARG A 112 -27.00 12.20 -21.84
C ARG A 112 -27.97 11.01 -21.81
N ARG A 113 -28.42 10.54 -22.98
CA ARG A 113 -29.30 9.37 -23.08
C ARG A 113 -28.47 8.12 -23.23
N ILE A 114 -28.86 7.05 -22.55
CA ILE A 114 -28.20 5.75 -22.63
C ILE A 114 -28.54 5.11 -23.98
N LEU A 115 -27.51 4.87 -24.80
CA LEU A 115 -27.62 4.23 -26.12
C LEU A 115 -27.51 2.71 -26.04
N GLY A 116 -27.02 2.17 -24.92
CA GLY A 116 -26.86 0.73 -24.66
C GLY A 116 -25.50 0.38 -24.06
N MET A 117 -25.33 -0.88 -23.63
CA MET A 117 -24.03 -1.40 -23.22
C MET A 117 -23.12 -1.52 -24.44
N SER A 118 -21.87 -1.06 -24.33
CA SER A 118 -20.86 -1.31 -25.36
C SER A 118 -20.55 -2.81 -25.32
N ALA A 119 -20.98 -3.55 -26.34
CA ALA A 119 -20.61 -4.95 -26.53
C ALA A 119 -19.12 -5.02 -26.89
N GLU A 120 -18.29 -4.93 -25.87
CA GLU A 120 -16.85 -5.05 -25.99
C GLU A 120 -16.49 -6.52 -25.69
N GLN A 121 -16.51 -7.36 -26.72
CA GLN A 121 -15.88 -8.68 -26.64
C GLN A 121 -14.37 -8.47 -26.74
N GLN A 122 -13.73 -7.94 -25.69
CA GLN A 122 -12.28 -8.03 -25.61
C GLN A 122 -11.96 -9.52 -25.42
N PRO A 123 -11.09 -10.14 -26.23
CA PRO A 123 -10.52 -11.42 -25.87
C PRO A 123 -9.76 -11.21 -24.57
N LYS A 124 -10.39 -11.51 -23.44
CA LYS A 124 -9.69 -11.66 -22.16
C LYS A 124 -8.64 -12.73 -22.41
N PRO A 125 -7.34 -12.46 -22.24
CA PRO A 125 -6.38 -13.56 -22.20
C PRO A 125 -6.86 -14.50 -21.10
N GLN A 126 -7.20 -15.74 -21.47
CA GLN A 126 -7.39 -16.81 -20.50
C GLN A 126 -6.00 -17.08 -19.92
N PHE A 127 -5.69 -16.47 -18.79
CA PHE A 127 -4.66 -17.00 -17.92
C PHE A 127 -5.21 -18.33 -17.39
N GLY A 128 -4.48 -19.42 -17.63
CA GLY A 128 -4.85 -20.74 -17.10
C GLY A 128 -4.96 -20.66 -15.58
N ASP A 129 -5.91 -21.41 -15.02
CA ASP A 129 -6.10 -21.45 -13.57
C ASP A 129 -4.79 -21.96 -12.91
N ASP A 130 -4.24 -21.17 -11.97
CA ASP A 130 -2.96 -21.45 -11.29
C ASP A 130 -2.95 -22.80 -10.53
N ALA A 131 -4.10 -23.46 -10.42
CA ALA A 131 -4.31 -24.75 -9.78
C ALA A 131 -4.02 -25.97 -10.70
N GLU A 132 -3.87 -25.78 -12.02
CA GLU A 132 -3.65 -26.86 -12.97
C GLU A 132 -2.15 -27.23 -13.12
N TYR A 133 -1.25 -26.38 -12.64
CA TYR A 133 0.20 -26.56 -12.83
C TYR A 133 0.91 -26.77 -11.48
N GLY A 134 1.24 -28.03 -11.18
CA GLY A 134 1.93 -28.45 -9.96
C GLY A 134 3.38 -27.93 -9.85
N ASP A 135 4.04 -28.27 -8.73
CA ASP A 135 5.40 -27.83 -8.43
C ASP A 135 6.41 -28.20 -9.53
N LEU A 136 7.08 -27.16 -10.04
CA LEU A 136 7.99 -27.25 -11.17
C LEU A 136 9.43 -27.51 -10.74
N PRO A 137 10.23 -28.14 -11.61
CA PRO A 137 11.66 -28.26 -11.38
C PRO A 137 12.35 -26.89 -11.35
N GLU A 138 13.26 -26.76 -10.40
CA GLU A 138 14.19 -25.64 -10.21
C GLU A 138 15.07 -25.46 -11.46
N SER A 139 15.45 -24.21 -11.78
CA SER A 139 15.98 -23.85 -13.10
C SER A 139 17.32 -23.14 -13.13
N ASP A 140 18.12 -23.54 -14.11
CA ASP A 140 19.29 -22.84 -14.59
C ASP A 140 18.86 -21.65 -15.48
N ALA A 141 18.72 -20.46 -14.92
CA ALA A 141 18.28 -19.30 -15.69
C ALA A 141 19.39 -18.76 -16.60
N VAL A 142 19.41 -19.32 -17.80
CA VAL A 142 20.19 -18.87 -18.96
C VAL A 142 19.19 -18.51 -20.07
N VAL A 143 19.46 -17.42 -20.79
CA VAL A 143 18.64 -17.03 -21.96
C VAL A 143 18.70 -18.16 -22.98
N THR A 144 17.55 -18.79 -23.24
CA THR A 144 17.47 -19.91 -24.19
C THR A 144 17.13 -19.38 -25.58
N ILE A 145 17.94 -19.72 -26.59
CA ILE A 145 17.66 -19.37 -27.98
C ILE A 145 16.65 -20.37 -28.53
N LEU A 146 15.50 -19.88 -28.98
CA LEU A 146 14.42 -20.71 -29.52
C LEU A 146 14.46 -20.71 -31.04
N THR A 147 14.14 -21.88 -31.59
CA THR A 147 13.92 -22.13 -33.02
C THR A 147 12.43 -22.40 -33.26
N PRO A 148 11.92 -22.31 -34.50
CA PRO A 148 10.52 -22.58 -34.81
C PRO A 148 10.04 -23.95 -34.30
N ASP A 149 10.90 -24.97 -34.37
CA ASP A 149 10.59 -26.34 -33.94
C ASP A 149 10.52 -26.48 -32.41
N THR A 150 11.24 -25.64 -31.67
CA THR A 150 11.33 -25.68 -30.20
C THR A 150 10.45 -24.64 -29.52
N PHE A 151 9.94 -23.66 -30.25
CA PHE A 151 9.18 -22.54 -29.72
C PHE A 151 7.89 -23.01 -29.04
N GLU A 152 7.05 -23.79 -29.73
CA GLU A 152 5.78 -24.23 -29.16
C GLU A 152 5.94 -25.16 -27.95
N SER A 153 6.91 -26.08 -28.01
CA SER A 153 7.14 -27.02 -26.90
C SER A 153 7.66 -26.30 -25.68
N PHE A 154 8.54 -25.31 -25.87
CA PHE A 154 9.07 -24.49 -24.78
C PHE A 154 8.00 -23.64 -24.09
N LEU A 155 7.06 -23.05 -24.85
CA LEU A 155 5.95 -22.28 -24.29
C LEU A 155 4.99 -23.15 -23.49
N LYS A 156 4.70 -24.38 -23.95
CA LYS A 156 3.81 -25.32 -23.24
C LYS A 156 4.44 -25.86 -21.94
N GLN A 157 5.76 -25.93 -21.88
CA GLN A 157 6.49 -26.44 -20.72
C GLN A 157 6.64 -25.42 -19.58
N HIS A 158 6.35 -24.14 -19.79
CA HIS A 158 6.65 -23.11 -18.80
C HIS A 158 5.47 -22.16 -18.60
N HIS A 159 5.15 -21.88 -17.32
CA HIS A 159 3.98 -21.09 -16.96
C HIS A 159 4.08 -19.62 -17.40
N TYR A 160 5.27 -19.01 -17.23
CA TYR A 160 5.54 -17.65 -17.67
C TYR A 160 6.84 -17.62 -18.48
N VAL A 161 6.75 -17.18 -19.72
CA VAL A 161 7.91 -17.04 -20.62
C VAL A 161 7.97 -15.62 -21.16
N ALA A 162 9.09 -14.94 -20.91
CA ALA A 162 9.45 -13.70 -21.60
C ALA A 162 10.27 -14.04 -22.85
N VAL A 163 9.78 -13.67 -24.03
CA VAL A 163 10.47 -13.88 -25.30
C VAL A 163 10.95 -12.55 -25.87
N ASP A 164 12.26 -12.44 -26.13
CA ASP A 164 12.86 -11.33 -26.88
C ASP A 164 12.97 -11.67 -28.37
N PHE A 165 12.16 -11.00 -29.18
CA PHE A 165 12.19 -11.09 -30.63
C PHE A 165 13.18 -10.07 -31.17
N PHE A 166 14.39 -10.52 -31.51
CA PHE A 166 15.49 -9.64 -31.87
C PHE A 166 15.95 -9.84 -33.32
N ALA A 167 16.70 -8.86 -33.83
CA ALA A 167 17.45 -8.99 -35.07
C ALA A 167 18.86 -8.41 -34.86
N PRO A 168 19.91 -9.05 -35.40
CA PRO A 168 21.30 -8.68 -35.11
C PRO A 168 21.69 -7.29 -35.62
N TRP A 169 20.98 -6.74 -36.63
CA TRP A 169 21.19 -5.37 -37.13
C TRP A 169 20.44 -4.30 -36.33
N CYS A 170 19.56 -4.68 -35.40
CA CYS A 170 18.74 -3.74 -34.67
C CYS A 170 19.50 -3.15 -33.46
N ILE A 171 19.81 -1.86 -33.53
CA ILE A 171 20.51 -1.12 -32.47
C ILE A 171 19.73 -1.16 -31.14
N TRP A 172 18.39 -1.15 -31.19
CA TRP A 172 17.57 -1.22 -29.98
C TRP A 172 17.64 -2.59 -29.31
N CYS A 173 17.67 -3.66 -30.10
CA CYS A 173 17.86 -5.03 -29.60
C CYS A 173 19.24 -5.19 -28.94
N GLN A 174 20.30 -4.69 -29.58
CA GLN A 174 21.65 -4.72 -29.02
C GLN A 174 21.76 -3.95 -27.70
N ARG A 175 20.99 -2.88 -27.53
CA ARG A 175 20.92 -2.13 -26.26
C ARG A 175 20.14 -2.87 -25.18
N LEU A 176 19.11 -3.64 -25.56
CA LEU A 176 18.28 -4.41 -24.64
C LEU A 176 18.99 -5.69 -24.15
N GLU A 177 19.72 -6.37 -25.04
CA GLU A 177 20.43 -7.62 -24.79
C GLU A 177 21.18 -7.68 -23.45
N PRO A 178 22.06 -6.72 -23.09
CA PRO A 178 22.79 -6.79 -21.82
C PRO A 178 21.88 -6.65 -20.58
N VAL A 179 20.76 -5.94 -20.70
CA VAL A 179 19.77 -5.82 -19.62
C VAL A 179 18.98 -7.12 -19.52
N PHE A 180 18.56 -7.67 -20.64
CA PHE A 180 17.77 -8.91 -20.72
C PHE A 180 18.54 -10.11 -20.14
N VAL A 181 19.82 -10.25 -20.48
CA VAL A 181 20.70 -11.30 -19.92
C VAL A 181 20.92 -11.13 -18.42
N ARG A 182 21.06 -9.89 -17.91
CA ARG A 182 21.20 -9.64 -16.47
C ARG A 182 19.92 -9.99 -15.72
N THR A 183 18.76 -9.66 -16.28
CA THR A 183 17.46 -10.01 -15.71
C THR A 183 17.29 -11.52 -15.64
N ALA A 184 17.64 -12.25 -16.71
CA ALA A 184 17.59 -13.72 -16.72
C ALA A 184 18.45 -14.31 -15.59
N LYS A 185 19.67 -13.81 -15.39
CA LYS A 185 20.56 -14.27 -14.30
C LYS A 185 20.05 -13.95 -12.90
N SER A 186 19.28 -12.88 -12.75
CA SER A 186 18.76 -12.41 -11.46
C SER A 186 17.39 -12.99 -11.12
N LEU A 187 16.74 -13.68 -12.06
CA LEU A 187 15.41 -14.26 -11.88
C LEU A 187 15.38 -15.35 -10.80
N PRO A 188 16.33 -16.31 -10.75
CA PRO A 188 16.33 -17.38 -9.74
C PRO A 188 16.40 -16.89 -8.31
N SER A 189 17.02 -15.72 -8.05
CA SER A 189 17.15 -15.16 -6.70
C SER A 189 15.89 -14.45 -6.19
N LEU A 190 14.91 -14.22 -7.06
CA LEU A 190 13.64 -13.60 -6.70
C LEU A 190 12.62 -14.70 -6.33
N HIS A 191 11.88 -14.50 -5.23
CA HIS A 191 10.84 -15.43 -4.76
C HIS A 191 9.78 -15.78 -5.84
N TYR A 192 9.54 -14.88 -6.81
CA TYR A 192 8.62 -15.09 -7.93
C TYR A 192 9.30 -15.54 -9.22
N GLY A 193 10.62 -15.42 -9.32
CA GLY A 193 11.35 -15.64 -10.56
C GLY A 193 11.61 -17.11 -10.89
N GLN A 194 11.35 -18.04 -9.95
CA GLN A 194 11.45 -19.48 -10.19
C GLN A 194 10.46 -19.98 -11.27
N ARG A 195 9.30 -19.32 -11.39
CA ARG A 195 8.22 -19.67 -12.34
C ARG A 195 8.37 -19.02 -13.72
N MET A 196 9.35 -18.14 -13.89
CA MET A 196 9.55 -17.39 -15.12
C MET A 196 10.77 -17.93 -15.89
N ARG A 197 10.65 -18.02 -17.21
CA ARG A 197 11.75 -18.30 -18.13
C ARG A 197 11.95 -17.15 -19.10
N VAL A 198 13.17 -17.06 -19.60
CA VAL A 198 13.58 -16.02 -20.53
C VAL A 198 14.17 -16.70 -21.76
N ALA A 199 13.68 -16.30 -22.93
CA ALA A 199 14.07 -16.85 -24.21
C ALA A 199 14.24 -15.76 -25.26
N SER A 200 14.99 -16.05 -26.32
CA SER A 200 15.23 -15.14 -27.44
C SER A 200 14.99 -15.85 -28.77
N VAL A 201 14.42 -15.14 -29.74
CA VAL A 201 14.15 -15.61 -31.10
C VAL A 201 14.75 -14.64 -32.11
N ASP A 202 15.56 -15.14 -33.04
CA ASP A 202 16.10 -14.35 -34.14
C ASP A 202 15.08 -14.22 -35.27
N CYS A 203 14.53 -13.01 -35.43
CA CYS A 203 13.54 -12.68 -36.45
C CYS A 203 14.14 -12.54 -37.86
N GLN A 204 15.45 -12.37 -37.98
CA GLN A 204 16.10 -12.36 -39.29
C GLN A 204 16.29 -13.80 -39.80
N GLN A 205 16.56 -14.74 -38.89
CA GLN A 205 16.76 -16.13 -39.26
C GLN A 205 15.44 -16.88 -39.47
N TYR A 206 14.38 -16.50 -38.75
CA TYR A 206 13.13 -17.27 -38.69
C TYR A 206 11.84 -16.43 -38.91
N GLY A 207 11.96 -15.19 -39.40
CA GLY A 207 10.83 -14.28 -39.66
C GLY A 207 10.35 -14.23 -41.10
#